data_AF-A0A937FVI3-F1
#
_entry.id   AF-A0A937FVI3-F1
#
_cell.length_a   1.000
_cell.length_b   1.000
_cell.length_c   1.000
_cell.angle_alpha   90.00
_cell.angle_beta   90.00
_cell.angle_gamma   90.00
#
_symmetry.space_group_name_H-M   'P 1'
#
loop_
_entity.id
_entity.type
_entity.pdbx_description
1 polymer ?
#
loop_
_entity_poly.entity_id
_entity_poly.type
_entity_poly.pdbx_seq_one_letter_code
_entity_poly.pdbx_strand_id
1 'polypeptide(L)' 'MLKENIKSAKTFGRMGVGELSAAYDVSRKTFYSWLKPFQHLIGKRSGRYYNPRQIQIIFDKLGDPPNG' A
#
# COMPACT_ATOMS: atom_id res chain seq x y z
N MET A 1 21.52 -4.35 24.18
CA MET A 1 20.10 -4.06 24.41
C MET A 1 19.50 -3.64 23.08
N LEU A 2 18.77 -4.55 22.44
CA LEU A 2 18.16 -4.35 21.13
C LEU A 2 17.05 -3.31 21.27
N LYS A 3 17.32 -2.08 20.82
CA LYS A 3 16.34 -0.99 20.82
C LYS A 3 15.20 -1.35 19.88
N GLU A 4 14.06 -1.64 20.49
CA GLU A 4 12.71 -1.29 20.06
C GLU A 4 12.60 -0.82 18.60
N ASN A 5 12.25 -1.74 17.70
CA ASN A 5 11.61 -1.34 16.45
C ASN A 5 10.64 -2.43 15.99
N ILE A 6 9.77 -2.85 16.90
CA ILE A 6 8.47 -3.35 16.47
C ILE A 6 7.71 -2.08 16.07
N LYS A 7 7.94 -1.59 14.84
CA LYS A 7 6.96 -0.71 14.20
C LYS A 7 5.63 -1.43 14.39
N SER A 8 4.76 -0.83 15.21
CA SER A 8 3.43 -1.34 15.54
C SER A 8 2.87 -2.09 14.34
N ALA A 9 2.66 -3.40 14.47
CA ALA A 9 2.27 -4.27 13.36
C ALA A 9 0.85 -3.88 12.91
N LYS A 10 0.76 -2.79 12.13
CA LYS A 10 -0.48 -2.24 11.58
C LYS A 10 -0.96 -3.30 10.62
N THR A 11 -1.90 -4.12 11.09
CA THR A 11 -2.48 -5.18 10.27
C THR A 11 -3.46 -4.51 9.32
N PHE A 12 -3.05 -4.34 8.06
CA PHE A 12 -3.91 -3.77 7.04
C PHE A 12 -5.01 -4.78 6.66
N GLY A 13 -6.25 -4.31 6.57
CA GLY A 13 -7.32 -5.07 5.91
C GLY A 13 -7.04 -5.21 4.41
N ARG A 14 -7.90 -5.95 3.69
CA ARG A 14 -7.84 -5.95 2.22
C ARG A 14 -8.32 -4.60 1.72
N MET A 15 -7.53 -3.94 0.88
CA MET A 15 -7.91 -2.67 0.27
C MET A 15 -7.93 -2.78 -1.25
N GLY A 16 -8.97 -2.22 -1.85
CA GLY A 16 -9.08 -2.04 -3.29
C GLY A 16 -8.27 -0.84 -3.76
N VAL A 17 -8.07 -0.76 -5.08
CA VAL A 17 -7.42 0.41 -5.67
C VAL A 17 -8.16 1.71 -5.39
N GLY A 18 -9.49 1.67 -5.26
CA GLY A 18 -10.30 2.86 -4.99
C GLY A 18 -10.04 3.43 -3.61
N GLU A 19 -10.02 2.57 -2.59
CA GLU A 19 -9.73 2.95 -1.20
C GLU A 19 -8.31 3.51 -1.08
N LEU A 20 -7.33 2.82 -1.68
CA LEU A 20 -5.94 3.29 -1.65
C LEU A 20 -5.79 4.62 -2.40
N SER A 21 -6.36 4.76 -3.59
CA SER A 21 -6.25 6.01 -4.34
C SER A 21 -6.91 7.18 -3.60
N ALA A 22 -8.02 6.93 -2.90
CA ALA A 22 -8.69 7.94 -2.06
C ALA A 22 -7.85 8.31 -0.84
N ALA A 23 -7.19 7.34 -0.19
CA ALA A 23 -6.30 7.60 0.96
C ALA A 23 -5.12 8.51 0.58
N TYR A 24 -4.60 8.36 -0.64
CA TYR A 24 -3.55 9.23 -1.21
C TYR A 24 -4.07 10.50 -1.87
N ASP A 25 -5.38 10.76 -1.85
CA ASP A 25 -6.05 11.89 -2.52
C ASP A 25 -5.67 12.03 -4.02
N VAL A 26 -5.66 10.91 -4.74
CA VAL A 26 -5.33 10.87 -6.16
C VAL A 26 -6.32 10.03 -6.96
N SER A 27 -6.38 10.28 -8.27
CA SER A 27 -7.14 9.42 -9.17
C SER A 27 -6.58 7.99 -9.21
N ARG A 28 -7.43 7.00 -9.51
CA ARG A 28 -6.99 5.61 -9.75
C ARG A 28 -5.90 5.51 -10.83
N LYS A 29 -5.98 6.36 -11.88
CA LYS A 29 -4.99 6.40 -12.97
C LYS A 29 -3.62 6.87 -12.47
N THR A 30 -3.61 7.93 -11.66
CA THR A 30 -2.40 8.44 -11.01
C THR A 30 -1.79 7.39 -10.09
N PHE A 31 -2.62 6.79 -9.24
CA PHE A 31 -2.18 5.74 -8.31
C PHE A 31 -1.56 4.55 -9.06
N TYR A 32 -2.18 4.06 -10.14
CA TYR A 32 -1.58 2.99 -10.96
C TYR A 32 -0.22 3.37 -11.57
N SER A 33 -0.06 4.63 -11.96
CA SER A 33 1.20 5.12 -12.52
C SER A 33 2.31 5.11 -11.46
N TRP A 34 1.99 5.46 -10.21
CA TRP A 34 2.92 5.38 -9.08
C TRP A 34 3.31 3.94 -8.73
N LEU A 35 2.40 2.98 -8.89
CA LEU A 35 2.70 1.57 -8.61
C LEU A 35 3.54 0.89 -9.70
N LYS A 36 3.53 1.40 -10.93
CA LYS A 36 4.22 0.80 -12.08
C LYS A 36 5.69 0.42 -11.81
N PRO A 37 6.56 1.31 -11.26
CA PRO A 37 7.95 0.95 -10.95
C PRO A 37 8.08 -0.16 -9.89
N PHE A 38 7.07 -0.37 -9.04
CA PHE A 38 7.12 -1.32 -7.93
C PHE A 38 6.29 -2.59 -8.16
N GLN A 39 5.70 -2.78 -9.35
CA GLN A 39 4.85 -3.95 -9.64
C GLN A 39 5.57 -5.29 -9.41
N HIS A 40 6.87 -5.35 -9.68
CA HIS A 40 7.67 -6.55 -9.44
C HIS A 40 7.79 -6.91 -7.95
N LEU A 41 7.70 -5.94 -7.05
CA LEU A 41 7.71 -6.15 -5.59
C LEU A 41 6.30 -6.45 -5.05
N ILE A 42 5.30 -5.70 -5.53
CA ILE A 42 3.90 -5.84 -5.10
C ILE A 42 3.33 -7.18 -5.57
N GLY A 43 3.75 -7.64 -6.75
CA GLY A 43 3.27 -8.89 -7.35
C GLY A 43 1.84 -8.80 -7.87
N LYS A 44 1.29 -9.96 -8.26
CA LYS A 44 -0.05 -10.07 -8.87
C LYS A 44 -1.16 -9.84 -7.84
N ARG A 45 -2.18 -9.07 -8.21
CA ARG A 45 -3.39 -8.91 -7.41
C ARG A 45 -4.29 -10.13 -7.49
N SER A 46 -4.99 -10.42 -6.39
CA SER A 46 -6.08 -11.40 -6.38
C SER A 46 -7.41 -10.66 -6.55
N GLY A 47 -7.96 -10.71 -7.76
CA GLY A 47 -9.17 -9.96 -8.11
C GLY A 47 -8.99 -8.45 -7.94
N ARG A 48 -9.94 -7.81 -7.24
CA ARG A 48 -9.99 -6.34 -7.09
C ARG A 48 -9.19 -5.81 -5.90
N TYR A 49 -8.62 -6.66 -5.05
CA TYR A 49 -8.02 -6.25 -3.78
C TYR A 49 -6.51 -6.51 -3.75
N TYR A 50 -5.80 -5.67 -2.99
CA TYR A 50 -4.47 -5.95 -2.50
C TYR A 50 -4.59 -6.67 -1.17
N ASN A 51 -3.73 -7.67 -0.95
CA ASN A 51 -3.62 -8.33 0.35
C ASN A 51 -2.78 -7.46 1.33
N PRO A 52 -2.78 -7.78 2.63
CA PRO A 52 -2.09 -6.97 3.64
C PRO A 52 -0.59 -6.77 3.36
N ARG A 53 0.09 -7.81 2.86
CA ARG A 53 1.51 -7.75 2.49
C ARG A 53 1.74 -6.80 1.31
N GLN A 54 0.85 -6.78 0.33
CA GLN A 54 0.92 -5.87 -0.81
C GLN A 54 0.72 -4.43 -0.37
N ILE A 55 -0.22 -4.18 0.55
CA ILE A 55 -0.49 -2.84 1.09
C ILE A 55 0.72 -2.33 1.87
N GLN A 56 1.34 -3.18 2.70
CA GLN A 56 2.57 -2.83 3.39
C GLN A 56 3.66 -2.39 2.40
N ILE A 57 3.88 -3.16 1.32
CA ILE A 57 4.86 -2.80 0.29
C ILE A 57 4.50 -1.46 -0.38
N ILE A 58 3.22 -1.20 -0.64
CA ILE A 58 2.77 0.06 -1.22
C ILE A 58 3.11 1.23 -0.28
N PHE A 59 2.80 1.12 1.01
CA PHE A 59 3.07 2.18 1.99
C PHE A 59 4.57 2.36 2.22
N ASP A 60 5.35 1.27 2.23
CA ASP A 60 6.81 1.34 2.34
C ASP A 60 7.45 2.06 1.13
N LYS A 61 6.82 2.00 -0.06
CA LYS A 61 7.37 2.61 -1.29
C LYS A 61 6.83 3.99 -1.59
N LEU A 62 5.57 4.28 -1.23
CA LEU A 62 4.93 5.57 -1.49
C LEU A 62 4.91 6.49 -0.26
N GLY A 63 5.19 5.97 0.93
CA GLY A 63 4.96 6.64 2.21
C GLY A 63 3.55 6.40 2.74
N ASP A 64 3.33 6.75 4.00
CA ASP A 64 1.99 6.68 4.60
C ASP A 64 1.04 7.67 3.89
N PRO A 65 -0.21 7.27 3.62
CA PRO A 65 -1.19 8.17 3.01
C PRO A 65 -1.52 9.33 3.98
N PRO A 66 -1.82 10.53 3.46
CA PRO A 66 -2.20 11.68 4.27
C PRO A 66 -3.49 11.47 5.06
N ASN A 67 -4.37 10.56 4.62
CA ASN A 67 -5.69 10.32 5.21
C ASN A 67 -5.88 8.86 5.70
N GLY A 68 -4.96 8.30 6.51
CA GLY A 68 -5.01 6.89 6.96
C GLY A 68 -4.62 6.59 8.42
#